data_AF-A0A6A6E583-F1
#
_entry.id   AF-A0A6A6E583-F1
#
_cell.length_a   1.000
_cell.length_b   1.000
_cell.length_c   1.000
_cell.angle_alpha   90.00
_cell.angle_beta   90.00
_cell.angle_gamma   90.00
#
_symmetry.space_group_name_H-M   'P 1'
#
loop_
_entity.id
_entity.type
_entity.pdbx_description
1 polymer ?
#
loop_
_entity_poly.entity_id
_entity_poly.type
_entity_poly.pdbx_seq_one_letter_code
_entity_poly.pdbx_strand_id
1 'polypeptide(L)'
;MAPSQQGGDVCVLCNANPYGDPPRTTREYISSTRFEQIDRYFYCTKPREDRDPPFTSTFERVWELSEHLQRCSQLYWVPGRNLAVDESMQKFTGRSREITTIGCKAASTGYKTWMLGD
;
A
#
# COMPACT_ATOMS: atom_id res chain seq x y z
N MET A 1 -40.80 -1.87 -14.92
CA MET A 1 -39.37 -2.04 -15.23
C MET A 1 -38.59 -1.31 -14.16
N ALA A 2 -37.89 -2.02 -13.28
CA ALA A 2 -37.00 -1.40 -12.32
C ALA A 2 -35.72 -0.95 -13.04
N PRO A 3 -35.17 0.24 -12.78
CA PRO A 3 -33.92 0.65 -13.38
C PRO A 3 -32.78 -0.19 -12.80
N SER A 4 -31.92 -0.67 -13.69
CA SER A 4 -30.72 -1.43 -13.40
C SER A 4 -29.76 -0.61 -12.53
N GLN A 5 -29.31 -1.20 -11.42
CA GLN A 5 -28.14 -0.70 -10.71
C GLN A 5 -26.92 -0.93 -11.60
N GLN A 6 -26.45 0.13 -12.25
CA GLN A 6 -25.13 0.15 -12.87
C GLN A 6 -24.10 0.13 -11.74
N GLY A 7 -23.48 -1.03 -11.53
CA GLY A 7 -22.33 -1.21 -10.66
C GLY A 7 -21.11 -0.53 -11.28
N GLY A 8 -20.99 0.78 -11.07
CA GLY A 8 -19.72 1.47 -11.15
C GLY A 8 -18.99 1.31 -9.82
N ASP A 9 -17.69 1.05 -9.85
CA ASP A 9 -16.80 1.11 -8.69
C ASP A 9 -16.78 2.54 -8.12
N VAL A 10 -17.79 2.90 -7.33
CA VAL A 10 -17.82 4.18 -6.63
C VAL A 10 -17.07 4.01 -5.33
N CYS A 11 -16.01 4.82 -5.11
CA CYS A 11 -15.26 4.89 -3.86
C CYS A 11 -16.22 5.02 -2.65
N VAL A 12 -16.41 3.92 -1.91
CA VAL A 12 -17.36 3.87 -0.77
C VAL A 12 -16.90 4.79 0.36
N LEU A 13 -15.59 4.95 0.53
CA LEU A 13 -14.99 5.90 1.47
C LEU A 13 -15.26 7.37 1.12
N CYS A 14 -15.49 7.63 -0.15
CA CYS A 14 -15.75 8.95 -0.65
C CYS A 14 -17.25 9.24 -0.64
N ASN A 15 -18.16 8.26 -0.47
CA ASN A 15 -19.59 8.52 -0.55
C ASN A 15 -20.16 9.19 0.71
N ALA A 16 -21.07 10.16 0.51
CA ALA A 16 -21.90 10.70 1.57
C ALA A 16 -22.90 9.61 1.96
N ASN A 17 -23.02 9.31 3.25
CA ASN A 17 -23.99 8.33 3.74
C ASN A 17 -25.41 8.81 3.41
N PRO A 18 -26.22 8.03 2.69
CA PRO A 18 -27.63 8.39 2.44
C PRO A 18 -28.52 8.33 3.69
N TYR A 19 -28.02 7.81 4.83
CA TYR A 19 -28.81 7.57 6.05
C TYR A 19 -28.48 8.48 7.24
N GLY A 20 -27.87 9.64 7.02
CA GLY A 20 -27.53 10.58 8.09
C GLY A 20 -26.08 10.46 8.56
N ASP A 21 -25.57 11.57 9.06
CA ASP A 21 -24.15 11.96 9.07
C ASP A 21 -23.18 10.86 9.57
N PRO A 22 -22.27 10.35 8.73
CA PRO A 22 -21.20 9.46 9.18
C PRO A 22 -20.01 10.31 9.68
N PRO A 23 -19.10 9.74 10.50
CA PRO A 23 -17.93 10.46 10.99
C PRO A 23 -17.14 11.05 9.80
N ARG A 24 -16.63 12.28 9.98
CA ARG A 24 -15.88 13.09 8.99
C ARG A 24 -15.35 12.28 7.82
N THR A 25 -16.03 12.39 6.69
CA THR A 25 -15.69 11.59 5.50
C THR A 25 -14.44 12.15 4.83
N THR A 26 -13.72 11.30 4.10
CA THR A 26 -12.56 11.71 3.28
C THR A 26 -12.89 12.87 2.33
N ARG A 27 -14.17 13.02 1.94
CA ARG A 27 -14.68 14.12 1.10
C ARG A 27 -14.48 15.52 1.70
N GLU A 28 -14.38 15.65 3.02
CA GLU A 28 -14.09 16.95 3.66
C GLU A 28 -12.68 17.46 3.32
N TYR A 29 -11.75 16.56 3.02
CA TYR A 29 -10.35 16.87 2.79
C TYR A 29 -9.94 16.75 1.31
N ILE A 30 -10.52 15.80 0.58
CA ILE A 30 -10.12 15.50 -0.80
C ILE A 30 -11.31 14.96 -1.61
N SER A 31 -11.47 15.45 -2.83
CA SER A 31 -12.50 14.92 -3.73
C SER A 31 -12.17 13.48 -4.17
N SER A 32 -13.20 12.68 -4.49
CA SER A 32 -13.00 11.31 -5.00
C SER A 32 -12.08 11.29 -6.22
N THR A 33 -12.32 12.21 -7.17
CA THR A 33 -11.48 12.35 -8.36
C THR A 33 -10.04 12.65 -8.02
N ARG A 34 -9.79 13.54 -7.05
CA ARG A 34 -8.42 13.87 -6.65
C ARG A 34 -7.75 12.70 -5.94
N PHE A 35 -8.48 11.95 -5.11
CA PHE A 35 -7.98 10.75 -4.45
C PHE A 35 -7.59 9.67 -5.47
N GLU A 36 -8.46 9.37 -6.43
CA GLU A 36 -8.19 8.41 -7.52
C GLU A 36 -6.99 8.82 -8.38
N GLN A 37 -6.82 10.11 -8.64
CA GLN A 37 -5.64 10.62 -9.33
C GLN A 37 -4.37 10.37 -8.52
N ILE A 38 -4.37 10.65 -7.21
CA ILE A 38 -3.21 10.41 -6.37
C ILE A 38 -2.90 8.91 -6.32
N ASP A 39 -3.89 8.06 -6.09
CA ASP A 39 -3.73 6.60 -6.03
C ASP A 39 -3.07 6.04 -7.31
N ARG A 40 -3.50 6.49 -8.49
CA ARG A 40 -2.95 6.03 -9.78
C ARG A 40 -1.55 6.55 -10.08
N TYR A 41 -1.22 7.76 -9.62
CA TYR A 41 0.02 8.46 -9.98
C TYR A 41 1.00 8.61 -8.81
N PHE A 42 0.77 7.90 -7.71
CA PHE A 42 1.70 7.86 -6.59
C PHE A 42 2.89 6.95 -6.94
N TYR A 43 4.09 7.54 -6.96
CA TYR A 43 5.33 6.84 -7.23
C TYR A 43 6.40 7.21 -6.20
N CYS A 44 7.14 6.20 -5.74
CA CYS A 44 8.30 6.37 -4.86
C CYS A 44 9.62 6.50 -5.64
N THR A 45 9.55 6.51 -6.98
CA THR A 45 10.70 6.66 -7.87
C THR A 45 10.55 7.91 -8.72
N LYS A 46 11.66 8.43 -9.22
CA LYS A 46 11.62 9.40 -10.32
C LYS A 46 10.97 8.75 -11.55
N PRO A 47 10.28 9.55 -12.39
CA PRO A 47 9.87 9.09 -13.71
C PRO A 47 11.10 8.56 -14.45
N ARG A 48 10.98 7.37 -15.03
CA ARG A 48 12.08 6.74 -15.76
C ARG A 48 12.40 7.59 -16.99
N GLU A 49 13.66 7.99 -17.15
CA GLU A 49 14.13 8.59 -18.39
C GLU A 49 14.53 7.50 -19.39
N ASP A 50 14.49 7.81 -20.70
CA ASP A 50 14.77 6.81 -21.76
C ASP A 50 16.16 6.17 -21.65
N ARG A 51 17.10 6.86 -21.01
CA ARG A 51 18.48 6.37 -20.80
C ARG A 51 18.63 5.50 -19.56
N ASP A 52 17.65 5.50 -18.66
CA ASP A 52 17.73 4.74 -17.42
C ASP A 52 17.52 3.25 -17.69
N PRO A 53 18.34 2.37 -17.08
CA PRO A 53 18.11 0.94 -17.16
C PRO A 53 16.73 0.61 -16.56
N PRO A 54 16.05 -0.42 -17.09
CA PRO A 54 14.81 -0.88 -16.48
C PRO A 54 15.10 -1.41 -15.07
N PHE A 55 14.16 -1.18 -14.15
CA PHE A 55 14.16 -1.89 -12.87
C PHE A 55 14.11 -3.40 -13.12
N THR A 56 14.96 -4.13 -12.42
CA THR A 56 15.06 -5.59 -12.52
C THR A 56 14.07 -6.28 -11.58
N SER A 57 13.64 -5.60 -10.51
CA SER A 57 12.68 -6.12 -9.53
C SER A 57 11.72 -5.06 -9.01
N THR A 58 10.60 -5.51 -8.44
CA THR A 58 9.66 -4.63 -7.73
C THR A 58 10.33 -3.94 -6.53
N PHE A 59 11.28 -4.59 -5.86
CA PHE A 59 11.94 -4.04 -4.68
C PHE A 59 12.86 -2.85 -4.99
N GLU A 60 13.54 -2.86 -6.14
CA GLU A 60 14.38 -1.72 -6.55
C GLU A 60 13.57 -0.42 -6.64
N ARG A 61 12.30 -0.50 -7.04
CA ARG A 61 11.41 0.66 -7.16
C ARG A 61 11.07 1.29 -5.81
N VAL A 62 11.22 0.58 -4.71
CA VAL A 62 10.89 1.07 -3.36
C VAL A 62 12.10 1.09 -2.44
N TRP A 63 13.29 0.75 -2.97
CA TRP A 63 14.49 0.54 -2.17
C TRP A 63 14.93 1.81 -1.45
N GLU A 64 15.03 2.94 -2.16
CA GLU A 64 15.43 4.22 -1.58
C GLU A 64 14.47 4.66 -0.45
N LEU A 65 13.16 4.50 -0.65
CA LEU A 65 12.17 4.79 0.37
C LEU A 65 12.29 3.84 1.58
N SER A 66 12.45 2.55 1.33
CA SER A 66 12.62 1.54 2.38
C SER A 66 13.85 1.83 3.22
N GLU A 67 14.98 2.17 2.59
CA GLU A 67 16.22 2.51 3.27
C GLU A 67 16.04 3.79 4.11
N HIS A 68 15.36 4.80 3.56
CA HIS A 68 15.04 6.02 4.30
C HIS A 68 14.19 5.74 5.54
N LEU A 69 13.12 4.94 5.41
CA LEU A 69 12.25 4.57 6.52
C LEU A 69 13.00 3.80 7.61
N GLN A 70 13.85 2.83 7.23
CA GLN A 70 14.66 2.08 8.19
C GLN A 70 15.64 2.97 8.95
N ARG A 71 16.30 3.91 8.26
CA ARG A 71 17.19 4.90 8.90
C ARG A 71 16.42 5.80 9.87
N CYS A 72 15.24 6.28 9.48
CA CYS A 72 14.38 7.06 10.37
C CYS A 72 13.96 6.25 11.61
N SER A 73 13.54 5.00 11.45
CA SER A 73 13.16 4.13 12.58
C SER A 73 14.32 3.97 13.58
N GLN A 74 15.54 3.77 13.10
CA GLN A 74 16.74 3.67 13.95
C GLN A 74 17.13 5.00 14.62
N LEU A 75 16.81 6.13 13.99
CA LEU A 75 17.08 7.44 14.56
C LEU A 75 16.15 7.78 15.73
N TYR A 76 14.88 7.38 15.63
CA TYR A 76 13.85 7.75 16.61
C TYR A 76 13.63 6.70 17.70
N TRP A 77 14.13 5.48 17.53
CA TRP A 77 13.92 4.37 18.46
C TRP A 77 15.21 3.61 18.76
N VAL A 78 15.49 3.42 20.05
CA VAL A 78 16.57 2.56 20.54
C VAL A 78 15.93 1.32 21.13
N PRO A 79 16.17 0.12 20.57
CA PRO A 79 15.50 -1.09 21.03
C PRO A 79 15.94 -1.53 22.43
N GLY A 80 15.06 -2.23 23.11
CA GLY A 80 15.33 -2.89 24.38
C GLY A 80 16.25 -4.12 24.29
N ARG A 81 16.34 -4.87 25.40
CA ARG A 81 17.20 -6.08 25.49
C ARG A 81 16.67 -7.24 24.63
N ASN A 82 15.36 -7.40 24.56
CA ASN A 82 14.73 -8.55 23.92
C ASN A 82 14.28 -8.12 22.54
N LEU A 83 14.66 -8.88 21.52
CA LEU A 83 14.32 -8.64 20.13
C LEU A 83 13.64 -9.88 19.57
N ALA A 84 12.64 -9.67 18.71
CA ALA A 84 11.99 -10.70 17.93
C ALA A 84 12.20 -10.43 16.43
N VAL A 85 12.53 -11.49 15.70
CA VAL A 85 12.60 -11.47 14.23
C VAL A 85 11.57 -12.46 13.72
N ASP A 86 10.67 -12.01 12.86
CA ASP A 86 9.65 -12.87 12.25
C ASP A 86 9.31 -12.41 10.83
N GLU A 87 8.61 -13.27 10.10
CA GLU A 87 8.06 -12.99 8.78
C GLU A 87 6.66 -12.34 8.87
N SER A 88 6.50 -11.22 8.19
CA SER A 88 5.21 -10.59 7.91
C SER A 88 4.77 -10.86 6.46
N MET A 89 3.46 -11.00 6.27
CA MET A 89 2.83 -11.18 4.96
C MET A 89 1.98 -9.97 4.61
N GLN A 90 2.35 -9.27 3.54
CA GLN A 90 1.56 -8.20 2.95
C GLN A 90 0.74 -8.75 1.78
N LYS A 91 -0.58 -8.89 1.97
CA LYS A 91 -1.48 -9.47 0.96
C LYS A 91 -1.39 -8.68 -0.35
N PHE A 92 -1.11 -9.37 -1.44
CA PHE A 92 -1.10 -8.80 -2.79
C PHE A 92 -1.34 -9.89 -3.83
N THR A 93 -2.31 -9.66 -4.72
CA THR A 93 -2.73 -10.63 -5.75
C THR A 93 -2.47 -10.15 -7.17
N GLY A 94 -1.71 -9.06 -7.34
CA GLY A 94 -1.32 -8.53 -8.64
C GLY A 94 -0.21 -9.35 -9.31
N ARG A 95 0.19 -8.93 -10.51
CA ARG A 95 1.20 -9.61 -11.33
C ARG A 95 2.62 -9.13 -10.99
N SER A 96 3.12 -9.49 -9.81
CA SER A 96 4.52 -9.28 -9.43
C SER A 96 5.24 -10.63 -9.36
N ARG A 97 6.52 -10.65 -9.74
CA ARG A 97 7.35 -11.88 -9.75
C ARG A 97 7.79 -12.29 -8.35
N GLU A 98 7.78 -11.34 -7.42
CA GLU A 98 8.34 -11.45 -6.08
C GLU A 98 7.30 -11.86 -5.02
N ILE A 99 6.05 -12.06 -5.43
CA ILE A 99 5.00 -12.55 -4.52
C ILE A 99 5.21 -14.03 -4.21
N THR A 100 4.85 -14.42 -3.00
CA THR A 100 4.87 -15.81 -2.55
C THR A 100 3.51 -16.23 -2.01
N THR A 101 3.27 -17.54 -1.98
CA THR A 101 2.06 -18.13 -1.42
C THR A 101 2.44 -19.02 -0.24
N ILE A 102 1.89 -18.70 0.94
CA ILE A 102 2.10 -19.43 2.20
C ILE A 102 0.74 -19.84 2.73
N GLY A 103 0.41 -21.13 2.63
CA GLY A 103 -0.94 -21.65 2.91
C GLY A 103 -1.41 -21.51 4.38
N CYS A 104 -0.49 -21.36 5.33
CA CYS A 104 -0.82 -21.25 6.75
C CYS A 104 -1.02 -19.81 7.26
N LYS A 105 -0.91 -18.79 6.39
CA LYS A 105 -1.09 -17.38 6.76
C LYS A 105 -2.46 -16.87 6.29
N ALA A 106 -3.08 -15.98 7.06
CA ALA A 106 -4.37 -15.37 6.70
C ALA A 106 -4.32 -14.61 5.36
N ALA A 107 -3.19 -13.95 5.09
CA ALA A 107 -2.81 -13.44 3.78
C ALA A 107 -2.01 -14.53 3.04
N SER A 108 -2.71 -15.47 2.41
CA SER A 108 -2.08 -16.64 1.80
C SER A 108 -1.19 -16.31 0.60
N THR A 109 -1.41 -15.19 -0.09
CA THR A 109 -0.59 -14.74 -1.24
C THR A 109 -0.23 -13.28 -1.10
N GLY A 110 1.05 -12.95 -1.26
CA GLY A 110 1.53 -11.58 -1.17
C GLY A 110 3.05 -11.45 -1.05
N TYR A 111 3.51 -10.28 -0.62
CA TYR A 111 4.92 -10.05 -0.33
C TYR A 111 5.24 -10.59 1.07
N LYS A 112 6.31 -11.39 1.15
CA LYS A 112 6.92 -11.77 2.42
C LYS A 112 8.01 -10.76 2.77
N THR A 113 7.98 -10.25 4.00
CA THR A 113 8.98 -9.30 4.51
C THR A 113 9.46 -9.77 5.88
N TRP A 114 10.77 -9.70 6.11
CA TRP A 114 11.34 -9.93 7.44
C TRP A 114 11.21 -8.66 8.28
N MET A 115 10.71 -8.82 9.50
CA MET A 115 10.50 -7.72 10.44
C MET A 115 11.34 -7.99 11.70
N LEU A 116 11.89 -6.91 12.26
CA LEU A 116 12.52 -6.87 13.57
C LEU A 116 11.67 -5.97 14.47
N GLY A 117 11.40 -6.41 15.69
CA GLY A 117 10.73 -5.63 16.73
C GLY A 117 11.28 -5.96 18.12
N ASP A 118 11.00 -5.10 19.09
CA ASP A 118 11.35 -5.25 20.51
C ASP A 118 10.12 -5.29 21.43
#